data_AF-A0A3D0P667-F1
#
_entry.id   AF-A0A3D0P667-F1
#
_cell.length_a   1.000
_cell.length_b   1.000
_cell.length_c   1.000
_cell.angle_alpha   90.00
_cell.angle_beta   90.00
_cell.angle_gamma   90.00
#
_symmetry.space_group_name_H-M   'P 1'
#
loop_
_entity.id
_entity.type
_entity.pdbx_description
1 polymer ?
#
loop_
_entity_poly.entity_id
_entity_poly.type
_entity_poly.pdbx_seq_one_letter_code
_entity_poly.pdbx_strand_id
1 'polypeptide(L)'
;MRKSLIFTTIASVLILLPVIGLPQTPDTKRKLIAELIEVTGALTNIESDFRKGIEEQKRVMDSALPDDLFASDDLTEAERQERREKATADRNRMFDLMIDRIEKEIDFKGFAEKSLYNIYDKHYTEQELKELISFYQTPIGKKVVAVSPLIQSETMNAFAGELLPALMKIIKEVMDIELKERKEKLDNELDLDGEVFSGRPSNQ
;
A
#
# COMPACT_ATOMS: atom_id res chain seq x y z
N MET A 1 -51.14 -69.19 -30.72
CA MET A 1 -49.91 -69.21 -31.55
C MET A 1 -49.50 -67.77 -31.84
N ARG A 2 -48.21 -67.47 -31.65
CA ARG A 2 -47.58 -66.15 -31.49
C ARG A 2 -47.75 -65.21 -32.69
N LYS A 3 -47.99 -63.91 -32.43
CA LYS A 3 -47.68 -62.79 -33.34
C LYS A 3 -46.35 -62.17 -32.90
N SER A 4 -45.41 -62.00 -33.82
CA SER A 4 -44.14 -61.30 -33.60
C SER A 4 -44.33 -59.80 -33.72
N LEU A 5 -43.77 -59.02 -32.79
CA LEU A 5 -43.63 -57.57 -32.91
C LEU A 5 -42.14 -57.19 -32.85
N ILE A 6 -41.75 -56.38 -33.83
CA ILE A 6 -40.42 -55.81 -34.07
C ILE A 6 -40.15 -54.75 -33.00
N PHE A 7 -39.00 -54.82 -32.32
CA PHE A 7 -38.52 -53.76 -31.43
C PHE A 7 -37.54 -52.85 -32.21
N THR A 8 -37.98 -51.64 -32.52
CA THR A 8 -37.11 -50.50 -32.82
C THR A 8 -37.32 -49.46 -31.74
N THR A 9 -36.38 -49.35 -30.79
CA THR A 9 -36.34 -48.25 -29.82
C THR A 9 -35.24 -47.27 -30.20
N ILE A 10 -35.69 -46.05 -30.46
CA ILE A 10 -34.94 -44.84 -30.81
C ILE A 10 -34.15 -44.35 -29.59
N ALA A 11 -32.91 -43.93 -29.85
CA ALA A 11 -32.01 -43.33 -28.89
C ALA A 11 -32.57 -41.99 -28.36
N SER A 12 -32.67 -41.86 -27.03
CA SER A 12 -32.92 -40.58 -26.36
C SER A 12 -31.58 -39.93 -26.01
N VAL A 13 -31.16 -38.97 -26.85
CA VAL A 13 -30.09 -38.03 -26.51
C VAL A 13 -30.70 -36.93 -25.64
N LEU A 14 -30.37 -36.95 -24.35
CA LEU A 14 -30.63 -35.85 -23.42
C LEU A 14 -29.68 -34.70 -23.77
N ILE A 15 -30.20 -33.68 -24.46
CA ILE A 15 -29.50 -32.42 -24.69
C ILE A 15 -29.61 -31.60 -23.40
N LEU A 16 -28.49 -31.49 -22.67
CA LEU A 16 -28.30 -30.49 -21.61
C LEU A 16 -28.28 -29.10 -22.25
N LEU A 17 -29.38 -28.36 -22.18
CA LEU A 17 -29.35 -26.93 -22.42
C LEU A 17 -28.71 -26.23 -21.21
N PRO A 18 -27.76 -25.30 -21.39
CA PRO A 18 -27.30 -24.45 -20.30
C PRO A 18 -28.48 -23.59 -19.84
N VAL A 19 -28.75 -23.59 -18.54
CA VAL A 19 -29.74 -22.72 -17.91
C VAL A 19 -29.26 -21.28 -18.13
N ILE A 20 -29.81 -20.61 -19.14
CA ILE A 20 -29.62 -19.17 -19.36
C ILE A 20 -30.26 -18.48 -18.16
N GLY A 21 -29.41 -17.82 -17.37
CA GLY A 21 -29.81 -17.11 -16.15
C GLY A 21 -30.93 -16.12 -16.41
N LEU A 22 -31.99 -16.22 -15.60
CA LEU A 22 -33.06 -15.23 -15.56
C LEU A 22 -32.45 -13.83 -15.34
N PRO A 23 -33.00 -12.77 -15.95
CA PRO A 23 -32.56 -11.41 -15.68
C PRO A 23 -32.72 -11.09 -14.20
N GLN A 24 -31.59 -10.94 -13.50
CA GLN A 24 -31.56 -10.61 -12.09
C GLN A 24 -31.67 -9.08 -11.91
N THR A 25 -32.43 -8.61 -10.92
CA THR A 25 -32.71 -7.19 -10.73
C THR A 25 -31.56 -6.47 -10.02
N PRO A 26 -31.25 -5.20 -10.36
CA PRO A 26 -30.17 -4.42 -9.72
C PRO A 26 -30.23 -4.37 -8.19
N ASP A 27 -31.44 -4.44 -7.61
CA ASP A 27 -31.64 -4.44 -6.15
C ASP A 27 -31.15 -5.73 -5.47
N THR A 28 -31.13 -6.85 -6.19
CA THR A 28 -30.68 -8.14 -5.65
C THR A 28 -29.16 -8.14 -5.53
N LYS A 29 -28.46 -7.81 -6.62
CA LYS A 29 -27.01 -7.62 -6.61
C LYS A 29 -26.55 -6.63 -5.54
N ARG A 30 -27.32 -5.55 -5.37
CA ARG A 30 -26.99 -4.52 -4.38
C ARG A 30 -26.89 -5.05 -2.96
N LYS A 31 -27.87 -5.88 -2.58
CA LYS A 31 -27.92 -6.52 -1.26
C LYS A 31 -26.79 -7.53 -1.07
N LEU A 32 -26.48 -8.31 -2.12
CA LEU A 32 -25.38 -9.27 -2.08
C LEU A 32 -24.03 -8.58 -1.88
N ILE A 33 -23.79 -7.44 -2.55
CA ILE A 33 -22.55 -6.67 -2.34
C ILE A 33 -22.47 -6.15 -0.90
N ALA A 34 -23.58 -5.63 -0.35
CA ALA A 34 -23.61 -5.17 1.04
C ALA A 34 -23.31 -6.30 2.02
N GLU A 35 -23.92 -7.48 1.83
CA GLU A 35 -23.65 -8.67 2.64
C GLU A 35 -22.19 -9.12 2.51
N LEU A 36 -21.62 -9.13 1.30
CA LEU A 36 -20.22 -9.47 1.08
C LEU A 36 -19.28 -8.50 1.82
N ILE A 37 -19.54 -7.19 1.76
CA ILE A 37 -18.77 -6.17 2.48
C ILE A 37 -18.84 -6.42 3.99
N GLU A 38 -20.01 -6.79 4.51
CA GLU A 38 -20.21 -7.10 5.93
C GLU A 38 -19.44 -8.36 6.36
N VAL A 39 -19.63 -9.49 5.67
CA VAL A 39 -19.00 -10.77 6.08
C VAL A 39 -17.49 -10.77 5.90
N THR A 40 -16.94 -9.90 5.05
CA THR A 40 -15.49 -9.74 4.85
C THR A 40 -14.86 -8.66 5.72
N GLY A 41 -15.66 -7.77 6.31
CA GLY A 41 -15.16 -6.60 7.04
C GLY A 41 -14.43 -5.60 6.15
N ALA A 42 -14.68 -5.60 4.83
CA ALA A 42 -13.92 -4.80 3.87
C ALA A 42 -13.92 -3.29 4.19
N LEU A 43 -15.06 -2.75 4.63
CA LEU A 43 -15.17 -1.34 5.01
C LEU A 43 -14.33 -1.01 6.25
N THR A 44 -14.40 -1.85 7.28
CA THR A 44 -13.59 -1.70 8.50
C THR A 44 -12.10 -1.79 8.21
N ASN A 45 -11.68 -2.66 7.30
CA ASN A 45 -10.28 -2.76 6.89
C ASN A 45 -9.81 -1.47 6.18
N ILE A 46 -10.61 -0.92 5.26
CA ILE A 46 -10.30 0.35 4.60
C ILE A 46 -10.20 1.51 5.59
N GLU A 47 -11.12 1.59 6.56
CA GLU A 47 -11.06 2.61 7.62
C GLU A 47 -9.80 2.46 8.49
N SER A 48 -9.45 1.23 8.86
CA SER A 48 -8.21 0.93 9.60
C SER A 48 -6.97 1.32 8.81
N ASP A 49 -6.90 0.96 7.54
CA ASP A 49 -5.74 1.23 6.70
C ASP A 49 -5.58 2.73 6.42
N PHE A 50 -6.69 3.44 6.23
CA PHE A 50 -6.68 4.90 6.12
C PHE A 50 -6.13 5.56 7.40
N ARG A 51 -6.57 5.12 8.57
CA ARG A 51 -6.06 5.62 9.85
C ARG A 51 -4.57 5.34 10.04
N LYS A 52 -4.12 4.12 9.75
CA LYS A 52 -2.68 3.77 9.79
C LYS A 52 -1.88 4.63 8.81
N GLY A 53 -2.42 4.91 7.62
CA GLY A 53 -1.79 5.80 6.65
C GLY A 53 -1.62 7.23 7.17
N ILE A 54 -2.63 7.77 7.87
CA ILE A 54 -2.54 9.07 8.55
C ILE A 54 -1.46 9.04 9.63
N GLU A 55 -1.45 8.03 10.48
CA GLU A 55 -0.47 7.89 11.57
C GLU A 55 0.97 7.78 11.04
N GLU A 56 1.17 7.00 9.99
CA GLU A 56 2.49 6.86 9.35
C GLU A 56 2.91 8.15 8.65
N GLN A 57 1.98 8.84 7.97
CA GLN A 57 2.27 10.14 7.38
C GLN A 57 2.67 11.17 8.45
N LYS A 58 2.03 11.13 9.63
CA LYS A 58 2.43 11.94 10.78
C LYS A 58 3.87 11.65 11.18
N ARG A 59 4.22 10.37 11.34
CA ARG A 59 5.58 9.94 11.69
C ARG A 59 6.61 10.40 10.64
N VAL A 60 6.31 10.22 9.36
CA VAL A 60 7.19 10.66 8.27
C VAL A 60 7.39 12.17 8.33
N MET A 61 6.31 12.94 8.49
CA MET A 61 6.39 14.40 8.63
C MET A 61 7.19 14.83 9.86
N ASP A 62 7.03 14.12 10.99
CA ASP A 62 7.79 14.34 12.21
C ASP A 62 9.30 14.07 12.00
N SER A 63 9.65 13.10 11.14
CA SER A 63 11.05 12.73 10.86
C SER A 63 11.72 13.55 9.74
N ALA A 64 10.94 14.07 8.78
CA ALA A 64 11.45 14.71 7.57
C ALA A 64 11.64 16.22 7.72
N LEU A 65 11.02 16.85 8.73
CA LEU A 65 11.22 18.26 9.05
C LEU A 65 12.33 18.35 10.10
N PRO A 66 13.57 18.68 9.70
CA PRO A 66 14.65 18.77 10.66
C PRO A 66 14.41 19.93 11.63
N ASP A 67 14.78 19.70 12.89
CA ASP A 67 14.59 20.67 13.99
C ASP A 67 15.31 22.01 13.74
N ASP A 68 16.27 22.02 12.82
CA ASP A 68 17.12 23.14 12.43
C ASP A 68 16.44 24.15 11.49
N LEU A 69 15.32 23.80 10.82
CA LEU A 69 14.51 24.75 10.05
C LEU A 69 14.01 25.93 10.90
N PHE A 70 14.01 25.78 12.23
CA PHE A 70 13.63 26.79 13.20
C PHE A 70 14.81 27.29 14.07
N ALA A 71 16.03 26.83 13.79
CA ALA A 71 17.25 27.27 14.45
C ALA A 71 17.78 28.55 13.78
N SER A 72 18.23 29.50 14.60
CA SER A 72 18.99 30.67 14.14
C SER A 72 20.32 30.72 14.89
N ASP A 73 21.39 31.09 14.17
CA ASP A 73 22.79 31.04 14.65
C ASP A 73 23.05 31.97 15.86
N ASP A 74 22.14 32.91 16.11
CA ASP A 74 22.18 33.93 17.15
C ASP A 74 21.60 33.50 18.51
N LEU A 75 21.18 32.23 18.65
CA LEU A 75 20.51 31.73 19.85
C LEU A 75 21.42 31.01 20.84
N THR A 76 21.12 31.21 22.13
CA THR A 76 21.60 30.33 23.21
C THR A 76 20.98 28.94 23.10
N GLU A 77 21.58 27.94 23.75
CA GLU A 77 21.05 26.56 23.73
C GLU A 77 19.66 26.45 24.37
N ALA A 78 19.39 27.23 25.43
CA ALA A 78 18.08 27.26 26.08
C ALA A 78 16.99 27.80 25.14
N GLU A 79 17.27 28.90 24.43
CA GLU A 79 16.34 29.47 23.45
C GLU A 79 16.15 28.55 22.23
N ARG A 80 17.20 27.84 21.81
CA ARG A 80 17.11 26.79 20.78
C ARG A 80 16.18 25.67 21.21
N GLN A 81 16.31 25.18 22.44
CA GLN A 81 15.47 24.11 22.97
C GLN A 81 14.00 24.54 23.06
N GLU A 82 13.72 25.72 23.61
CA GLU A 82 12.36 26.27 23.69
C GLU A 82 11.72 26.41 22.30
N ARG A 83 12.47 26.89 21.30
CA ARG A 83 11.97 26.97 19.92
C ARG A 83 11.67 25.61 19.32
N ARG A 84 12.53 24.60 19.52
CA ARG A 84 12.30 23.23 19.03
C ARG A 84 11.02 22.63 19.61
N GLU A 85 10.81 22.80 20.91
CA GLU A 85 9.60 22.31 21.59
C GLU A 85 8.35 22.99 21.05
N LYS A 86 8.39 24.32 20.89
CA LYS A 86 7.29 25.09 20.32
C LYS A 86 6.99 24.71 18.86
N ALA A 87 8.03 24.57 18.03
CA ALA A 87 7.89 24.15 16.64
C ALA A 87 7.26 22.74 16.54
N THR A 88 7.70 21.81 17.38
CA THR A 88 7.11 20.47 17.48
C THR A 88 5.64 20.52 17.89
N ALA A 89 5.31 21.32 18.90
CA ALA A 89 3.93 21.50 19.35
C ALA A 89 3.03 22.14 18.28
N ASP A 90 3.52 23.18 17.59
CA ASP A 90 2.80 23.86 16.51
C ASP A 90 2.59 22.91 15.30
N ARG A 91 3.58 22.08 14.96
CA ARG A 91 3.48 21.05 13.93
C ARG A 91 2.44 19.99 14.28
N ASN A 92 2.49 19.43 15.49
CA ASN A 92 1.50 18.46 15.96
C ASN A 92 0.10 19.05 15.92
N ARG A 93 -0.08 20.26 16.46
CA ARG A 93 -1.36 20.97 16.41
C ARG A 93 -1.85 21.16 14.98
N MET A 94 -0.97 21.56 14.05
CA MET A 94 -1.34 21.74 12.65
C MET A 94 -1.81 20.42 12.02
N PHE A 95 -1.11 19.31 12.30
CA PHE A 95 -1.51 18.00 11.82
C PHE A 95 -2.88 17.58 12.38
N ASP A 96 -3.08 17.70 13.69
CA ASP A 96 -4.34 17.34 14.35
C ASP A 96 -5.50 18.16 13.80
N LEU A 97 -5.30 19.47 13.54
CA LEU A 97 -6.29 20.33 12.90
C LEU A 97 -6.61 19.89 11.47
N MET A 98 -5.62 19.45 10.69
CA MET A 98 -5.85 18.93 9.34
C MET A 98 -6.70 17.65 9.38
N ILE A 99 -6.38 16.71 10.29
CA ILE A 99 -7.13 15.46 10.43
C ILE A 99 -8.56 15.70 10.92
N ASP A 100 -8.74 16.52 11.96
CA ASP A 100 -10.08 16.89 12.46
C ASP A 100 -10.94 17.53 11.37
N ARG A 101 -10.34 18.38 10.53
CA ARG A 101 -11.03 19.01 9.40
C ARG A 101 -11.38 18.01 8.30
N ILE A 102 -10.46 17.11 7.96
CA ILE A 102 -10.71 16.02 7.01
C ILE A 102 -11.88 15.16 7.49
N GLU A 103 -11.89 14.74 8.76
CA GLU A 103 -12.97 13.91 9.32
C GLU A 103 -14.34 14.62 9.31
N LYS A 104 -14.36 15.93 9.50
CA LYS A 104 -15.61 16.73 9.49
C LYS A 104 -16.11 17.05 8.09
N GLU A 105 -15.21 17.31 7.15
CA GLU A 105 -15.56 17.79 5.82
C GLU A 105 -15.69 16.65 4.79
N ILE A 106 -15.06 15.50 5.04
CA ILE A 106 -15.06 14.35 4.12
C ILE A 106 -15.89 13.22 4.72
N ASP A 107 -16.97 12.85 4.02
CA ASP A 107 -17.69 11.60 4.27
C ASP A 107 -16.87 10.41 3.74
N PHE A 108 -15.82 10.06 4.47
CA PHE A 108 -14.93 8.96 4.10
C PHE A 108 -15.69 7.63 4.00
N LYS A 109 -16.58 7.38 4.97
CA LYS A 109 -17.37 6.15 5.04
C LYS A 109 -18.29 6.01 3.83
N GLY A 110 -19.05 7.05 3.49
CA GLY A 110 -19.92 7.04 2.31
C GLY A 110 -19.13 6.95 1.01
N PHE A 111 -17.96 7.60 0.93
CA PHE A 111 -17.06 7.46 -0.22
C PHE A 111 -16.54 6.03 -0.38
N ALA A 112 -16.07 5.41 0.71
CA ALA A 112 -15.55 4.04 0.71
C ALA A 112 -16.64 3.03 0.38
N GLU A 113 -17.82 3.14 1.00
CA GLU A 113 -18.99 2.30 0.71
C GLU A 113 -19.39 2.35 -0.76
N LYS A 114 -19.53 3.56 -1.32
CA LYS A 114 -19.85 3.76 -2.74
C LYS A 114 -18.79 3.19 -3.66
N SER A 115 -17.51 3.34 -3.31
CA SER A 115 -16.40 2.84 -4.11
C SER A 115 -16.37 1.32 -4.12
N LEU A 116 -16.45 0.69 -2.95
CA LEU A 116 -16.57 -0.77 -2.82
C LEU A 116 -17.73 -1.30 -3.64
N TYR A 117 -18.89 -0.63 -3.53
CA TYR A 117 -20.08 -1.01 -4.27
C TYR A 117 -19.82 -1.07 -5.79
N ASN A 118 -19.32 0.02 -6.35
CA ASN A 118 -19.08 0.12 -7.79
C ASN A 118 -18.02 -0.89 -8.26
N ILE A 119 -17.00 -1.16 -7.43
CA ILE A 119 -15.95 -2.13 -7.75
C ILE A 119 -16.52 -3.55 -7.77
N TYR A 120 -17.24 -3.98 -6.72
CA TYR A 120 -17.83 -5.32 -6.70
C TYR A 120 -18.89 -5.51 -7.79
N ASP A 121 -19.72 -4.49 -8.03
CA ASP A 121 -20.72 -4.53 -9.11
C ASP A 121 -20.08 -4.73 -10.48
N LYS A 122 -18.96 -4.05 -10.75
CA LYS A 122 -18.24 -4.19 -12.02
C LYS A 122 -17.61 -5.57 -12.22
N HIS A 123 -17.13 -6.20 -11.15
CA HIS A 123 -16.24 -7.35 -11.25
C HIS A 123 -16.90 -8.71 -10.97
N TYR A 124 -18.06 -8.74 -10.31
CA TYR A 124 -18.73 -9.97 -9.96
C TYR A 124 -20.17 -10.00 -10.43
N THR A 125 -20.63 -11.17 -10.84
CA THR A 125 -22.03 -11.50 -11.05
C THR A 125 -22.71 -11.80 -9.71
N GLU A 126 -24.05 -11.79 -9.69
CA GLU A 126 -24.78 -12.16 -8.49
C GLU A 126 -24.51 -13.59 -8.01
N GLN A 127 -24.28 -14.52 -8.95
CA GLN A 127 -23.99 -15.91 -8.61
C GLN A 127 -22.63 -16.03 -7.91
N GLU A 128 -21.60 -15.36 -8.43
CA GLU A 128 -20.27 -15.33 -7.80
C GLU A 128 -20.31 -14.63 -6.43
N LEU A 129 -21.10 -13.56 -6.28
CA LEU A 129 -21.28 -12.92 -4.98
C LEU A 129 -21.90 -13.89 -3.96
N LYS A 130 -22.94 -14.66 -4.35
CA LYS A 130 -23.55 -15.68 -3.47
C LYS A 130 -22.54 -16.77 -3.08
N GLU A 131 -21.71 -17.22 -4.03
CA GLU A 131 -20.67 -18.22 -3.78
C GLU A 131 -19.59 -17.68 -2.83
N LEU A 132 -19.14 -16.45 -3.02
CA LEU A 132 -18.19 -15.78 -2.13
C LEU A 132 -18.76 -15.62 -0.71
N ILE A 133 -19.99 -15.15 -0.58
CA ILE A 133 -20.68 -15.02 0.72
C ILE A 133 -20.75 -16.39 1.41
N SER A 134 -21.20 -17.42 0.70
CA SER A 134 -21.28 -18.80 1.20
C SER A 134 -19.91 -19.29 1.70
N PHE A 135 -18.85 -19.05 0.92
CA PHE A 135 -17.49 -19.37 1.33
C PHE A 135 -17.07 -18.63 2.61
N TYR A 136 -17.26 -17.31 2.67
CA TYR A 136 -16.86 -16.50 3.84
C TYR A 136 -17.66 -16.83 5.11
N GLN A 137 -18.85 -17.41 4.97
CA GLN A 137 -19.64 -17.90 6.11
C GLN A 137 -19.11 -19.23 6.69
N THR A 138 -18.31 -19.99 5.95
CA THR A 138 -17.69 -21.24 6.44
C THR A 138 -16.65 -20.99 7.55
N PRO A 139 -16.31 -21.99 8.40
CA PRO A 139 -15.25 -21.84 9.39
C PRO A 139 -13.89 -21.44 8.79
N ILE A 140 -13.56 -21.96 7.61
CA ILE A 140 -12.32 -21.62 6.92
C ILE A 140 -12.37 -20.20 6.34
N GLY A 141 -13.50 -19.79 5.75
CA GLY A 141 -13.69 -18.43 5.23
C GLY A 141 -13.57 -17.36 6.31
N LYS A 142 -14.18 -17.59 7.49
CA LYS A 142 -14.02 -16.72 8.66
C LYS A 142 -12.57 -16.63 9.12
N LYS A 143 -11.84 -17.76 9.11
CA LYS A 143 -10.40 -17.78 9.43
C LYS A 143 -9.59 -16.98 8.41
N VAL A 144 -9.92 -17.06 7.11
CA VAL A 144 -9.27 -16.24 6.08
C VAL A 144 -9.46 -14.76 6.39
N VAL A 145 -10.68 -14.31 6.70
CA VAL A 145 -10.95 -12.89 7.05
C VAL A 145 -10.14 -12.45 8.27
N ALA A 146 -10.12 -13.28 9.32
CA ALA A 146 -9.42 -12.93 10.56
C ALA A 146 -7.88 -12.91 10.42
N VAL A 147 -7.32 -13.80 9.60
CA VAL A 147 -5.87 -14.01 9.52
C VAL A 147 -5.22 -13.26 8.35
N SER A 148 -5.97 -12.85 7.32
CA SER A 148 -5.41 -12.14 6.16
C SER A 148 -4.66 -10.85 6.54
N PRO A 149 -5.19 -9.97 7.42
CA PRO A 149 -4.45 -8.77 7.84
C PRO A 149 -3.16 -9.10 8.60
N LEU A 150 -3.16 -10.19 9.38
CA LEU A 150 -1.97 -10.64 10.11
C LEU A 150 -0.90 -11.16 9.15
N ILE A 151 -1.28 -12.01 8.18
CA ILE A 151 -0.36 -12.50 7.15
C ILE A 151 0.25 -11.33 6.38
N GLN A 152 -0.56 -10.34 5.99
CA GLN A 152 -0.07 -9.15 5.30
C GLN A 152 0.94 -8.38 6.16
N SER A 153 0.61 -8.15 7.44
CA SER A 153 1.51 -7.45 8.38
C SER A 153 2.82 -8.22 8.61
N GLU A 154 2.75 -9.53 8.83
CA GLU A 154 3.93 -10.38 9.02
C GLU A 154 4.81 -10.40 7.77
N THR A 155 4.18 -10.45 6.58
CA THR A 155 4.91 -10.39 5.30
C THR A 155 5.66 -9.07 5.16
N MET A 156 5.00 -7.93 5.41
CA MET A 156 5.67 -6.62 5.35
C MET A 156 6.83 -6.51 6.36
N ASN A 157 6.66 -7.03 7.57
CA ASN A 157 7.71 -7.06 8.59
C ASN A 157 8.89 -7.94 8.20
N ALA A 158 8.64 -9.11 7.62
CA ALA A 158 9.69 -9.99 7.10
C ALA A 158 10.49 -9.30 5.99
N PHE A 159 9.79 -8.67 5.03
CA PHE A 159 10.44 -7.88 3.98
C PHE A 159 11.27 -6.73 4.57
N ALA A 160 10.75 -5.97 5.52
CA ALA A 160 11.51 -4.90 6.16
C ALA A 160 12.76 -5.43 6.90
N GLY A 161 12.65 -6.61 7.54
CA GLY A 161 13.77 -7.23 8.27
C GLY A 161 14.86 -7.80 7.37
N GLU A 162 14.54 -8.27 6.16
CA GLU A 162 15.50 -8.92 5.26
C GLU A 162 15.92 -8.04 4.08
N LEU A 163 14.96 -7.42 3.40
CA LEU A 163 15.20 -6.64 2.18
C LEU A 163 15.90 -5.32 2.49
N LEU A 164 15.45 -4.59 3.52
CA LEU A 164 16.00 -3.26 3.81
C LEU A 164 17.50 -3.31 4.18
N PRO A 165 17.98 -4.22 5.04
CA PRO A 165 19.42 -4.35 5.29
C PRO A 165 20.22 -4.73 4.05
N ALA A 166 19.67 -5.60 3.19
CA ALA A 166 20.32 -5.98 1.94
C ALA A 166 20.45 -4.79 0.98
N LEU A 167 19.38 -3.98 0.86
CA LEU A 167 19.40 -2.75 0.07
C LEU A 167 20.41 -1.74 0.62
N MET A 168 20.44 -1.51 1.93
CA MET A 168 21.38 -0.58 2.56
C MET A 168 22.84 -1.01 2.38
N LYS A 169 23.11 -2.33 2.41
CA LYS A 169 24.43 -2.88 2.10
C LYS A 169 24.85 -2.54 0.67
N ILE A 170 23.97 -2.76 -0.32
CA ILE A 170 24.25 -2.45 -1.73
C ILE A 170 24.47 -0.95 -1.93
N ILE A 171 23.61 -0.10 -1.34
CA ILE A 171 23.76 1.36 -1.42
C ILE A 171 25.12 1.79 -0.87
N LYS A 172 25.51 1.23 0.29
CA LYS A 172 26.82 1.51 0.88
C LYS A 172 27.97 1.07 -0.03
N GLU A 173 27.91 -0.14 -0.59
CA GLU A 173 28.94 -0.65 -1.50
C GLU A 173 29.10 0.24 -2.74
N VAL A 174 27.98 0.68 -3.35
CA VAL A 174 28.00 1.59 -4.50
C VAL A 174 28.59 2.95 -4.12
N MET A 175 28.17 3.53 -2.99
CA MET A 175 28.75 4.80 -2.54
C MET A 175 30.25 4.70 -2.25
N ASP A 176 30.69 3.61 -1.64
CA ASP A 176 32.11 3.40 -1.33
C ASP A 176 32.96 3.32 -2.63
N ILE A 177 32.42 2.70 -3.69
CA ILE A 177 33.06 2.64 -5.01
C ILE A 177 33.16 4.05 -5.63
N GLU A 178 32.04 4.77 -5.74
CA GLU A 178 31.98 6.09 -6.36
C GLU A 178 32.87 7.11 -5.66
N LEU A 179 32.89 7.09 -4.31
CA LEU A 179 33.77 7.97 -3.53
C LEU A 179 35.25 7.65 -3.74
N LYS A 180 35.61 6.37 -3.88
CA LYS A 180 36.99 5.96 -4.17
C LYS A 180 37.42 6.40 -5.56
N GLU A 181 36.61 6.15 -6.59
CA GLU A 181 36.92 6.58 -7.96
C GLU A 181 37.03 8.10 -8.07
N ARG A 182 36.16 8.84 -7.39
CA ARG A 182 36.21 10.31 -7.35
C ARG A 182 37.46 10.82 -6.66
N LYS A 183 37.89 10.16 -5.58
CA LYS A 183 39.15 10.49 -4.89
C LYS A 183 40.36 10.24 -5.78
N GLU A 184 40.43 9.08 -6.45
CA GLU A 184 41.53 8.76 -7.38
C GLU A 184 41.59 9.74 -8.56
N LYS A 185 40.45 10.19 -9.09
CA LYS A 185 40.41 11.24 -10.12
C LYS A 185 40.96 12.58 -9.60
N LEU A 186 40.56 13.00 -8.41
CA LEU A 186 41.04 14.25 -7.79
C LEU A 186 42.55 14.20 -7.50
N ASP A 187 43.04 13.06 -6.99
CA ASP A 187 44.47 12.87 -6.71
C ASP A 187 45.30 12.92 -8.02
N ASN A 188 44.81 12.31 -9.11
CA ASN A 188 45.45 12.36 -10.42
C ASN A 188 45.41 13.76 -11.07
N GLU A 189 44.35 14.55 -10.86
CA GLU A 189 44.26 15.93 -11.35
C GLU A 189 45.26 16.86 -10.62
N LEU A 190 45.46 16.66 -9.31
CA LEU A 190 46.41 17.44 -8.51
C LEU A 190 47.89 17.14 -8.85
N ASP A 191 48.21 15.89 -9.19
CA ASP A 191 49.57 15.51 -9.63
C ASP A 191 49.94 16.14 -10.99
N LEU A 192 48.97 16.27 -11.91
CA LEU A 192 49.19 16.93 -13.21
C LEU A 192 49.46 18.44 -13.08
N ASP A 193 48.79 19.13 -12.15
CA ASP A 193 49.04 20.55 -11.88
C ASP A 193 50.37 20.77 -11.12
N GLY A 194 50.82 19.80 -10.32
CA GLY A 194 52.10 19.84 -9.61
C GLY A 194 53.33 19.72 -10.53
N GLU A 195 53.26 18.93 -11.60
CA GLU A 195 54.37 18.80 -12.56
C GLU A 195 54.56 20.06 -13.42
N VAL A 196 53.50 20.81 -13.73
CA VAL A 196 53.55 22.02 -14.58
C VAL A 196 54.29 23.19 -13.90
N PHE A 197 54.40 23.22 -12.57
CA PHE A 197 55.10 24.30 -11.85
C PHE A 197 56.61 24.11 -11.69
N SER A 198 57.15 22.92 -12.01
CA SER A 198 58.59 22.64 -11.90
C SER A 198 59.43 23.14 -13.09
N GLY A 199 58.78 23.64 -14.15
CA GLY A 199 59.41 24.07 -15.40
C GLY A 199 59.52 25.59 -15.58
N ARG A 200 60.10 26.34 -14.64
CA ARG A 200 60.64 27.68 -14.98
C ARG A 200 62.14 27.58 -15.20
N PRO A 201 62.66 27.76 -16.44
CA PRO A 201 64.09 27.96 -16.61
C PRO A 201 64.45 29.32 -16.01
N SER A 202 65.27 29.30 -14.97
CA SER A 202 66.03 30.45 -14.52
C SER A 202 66.98 30.85 -15.65
N ASN A 203 66.73 31.99 -16.30
CA ASN A 203 67.75 32.65 -17.10
C ASN A 203 67.89 34.11 -16.68
N GLN A 204 69.17 34.45 -16.54
CA GLN A 204 69.78 35.73 -16.23
C GLN A 204 69.45 36.80 -17.27
#